data_AF-A0A4Y9YGR0-F1
#
_entry.id   AF-A0A4Y9YGR0-F1
#
_cell.length_a   1.000
_cell.length_b   1.000
_cell.length_c   1.000
_cell.angle_alpha   90.00
_cell.angle_beta   90.00
_cell.angle_gamma   90.00
#
_symmetry.space_group_name_H-M   'P 1'
#
loop_
_entity.id
_entity.type
_entity.pdbx_description
1 polymer ?
#
loop_
_entity_poly.entity_id
_entity_poly.type
_entity_poly.pdbx_seq_one_letter_code
_entity_poly.pdbx_strand_id
1 'polypeptide(L)'
;MSSAGMKTFLADAVLFDMDGTLTDSIAAVEAAWGKVAKDMGQDPALVIAATHGKRAIDNLAQFKPHIRAHEMDDEVQAFEESILFFADAYNKHGPGSRQNSRIATPIDSSVATPALSCDGSKASSIMSSRSSTVTR
;
A
#
# COMPACT_ATOMS: atom_id res chain seq x y z
N MET A 1 -18.57 -37.12 -1.63
CA MET A 1 -18.23 -35.71 -1.40
C MET A 1 -17.65 -35.63 0.01
N SER A 2 -16.32 -35.59 0.16
CA SER A 2 -15.70 -35.47 1.49
C SER A 2 -15.92 -34.06 2.01
N SER A 3 -16.71 -33.92 3.07
CA SER A 3 -16.75 -32.71 3.88
C SER A 3 -15.37 -32.55 4.53
N ALA A 4 -14.64 -31.50 4.18
CA ALA A 4 -13.40 -31.15 4.86
C ALA A 4 -13.75 -30.78 6.31
N GLY A 5 -13.32 -31.61 7.26
CA GLY A 5 -13.55 -31.36 8.68
C GLY A 5 -12.82 -30.10 9.14
N MET A 6 -13.53 -29.22 9.85
CA MET A 6 -12.95 -28.05 10.50
C MET A 6 -11.86 -28.50 11.49
N LYS A 7 -10.70 -27.85 11.44
CA LYS A 7 -9.60 -28.07 12.39
C LYS A 7 -9.47 -26.86 13.31
N THR A 8 -9.41 -27.13 14.61
CA THR A 8 -9.22 -26.12 15.65
C THR A 8 -7.80 -26.21 16.19
N PHE A 9 -7.15 -25.06 16.35
CA PHE A 9 -5.83 -24.95 16.99
C PHE A 9 -5.94 -23.94 18.15
N LEU A 10 -5.31 -24.25 19.28
CA LEU A 10 -5.17 -23.32 20.40
C LEU A 10 -3.76 -22.74 20.35
N ALA A 11 -3.65 -21.40 20.40
CA ALA A 11 -2.40 -20.67 20.38
C ALA A 11 -2.53 -19.40 21.22
N ASP A 12 -1.44 -18.97 21.84
CA ASP A 12 -1.41 -17.75 22.66
C ASP A 12 -1.43 -16.47 21.80
N ALA A 13 -0.93 -16.54 20.56
CA ALA A 13 -0.96 -15.46 19.59
C ALA A 13 -0.90 -16.01 18.15
N VAL A 14 -1.37 -15.22 17.18
CA VAL A 14 -1.26 -15.48 15.75
C VAL A 14 -0.68 -14.26 15.06
N LEU A 15 0.34 -14.46 14.22
CA LEU A 15 0.93 -13.41 13.40
C LEU A 15 0.56 -13.66 11.94
N PHE A 16 -0.03 -12.65 11.31
CA PHE A 16 -0.37 -12.66 9.89
C PHE A 16 0.60 -11.78 9.13
N ASP A 17 1.07 -12.27 8.00
CA ASP A 17 1.69 -11.44 6.97
C ASP A 17 0.63 -10.54 6.30
N MET A 18 1.03 -9.48 5.61
CA MET A 18 0.10 -8.54 4.98
C MET A 18 -0.19 -8.93 3.53
N ASP A 19 0.85 -9.03 2.69
CA ASP A 19 0.74 -9.29 1.26
C ASP A 19 0.48 -10.77 1.00
N GLY A 20 -0.58 -11.10 0.26
CA GLY A 20 -0.91 -12.50 -0.06
C GLY A 20 -1.52 -13.32 1.06
N THR A 21 -1.57 -12.77 2.28
CA THR A 21 -2.22 -13.39 3.43
C THR A 21 -3.52 -12.67 3.79
N LEU A 22 -3.47 -11.35 3.98
CA LEU A 22 -4.66 -10.54 4.29
C LEU A 22 -5.21 -9.80 3.06
N THR A 23 -4.33 -9.45 2.12
CA THR A 23 -4.69 -8.69 0.91
C THR A 23 -4.22 -9.42 -0.35
N ASP A 24 -5.03 -9.43 -1.41
CA ASP A 24 -4.66 -10.00 -2.72
C ASP A 24 -3.80 -9.02 -3.55
N SER A 25 -2.85 -8.36 -2.88
CA SER A 25 -1.93 -7.37 -3.46
C SER A 25 -0.80 -8.01 -4.28
N ILE A 26 -0.64 -9.34 -4.22
CA ILE A 26 0.43 -10.08 -4.93
C ILE A 26 0.39 -9.76 -6.43
N ALA A 27 -0.79 -9.82 -7.06
CA ALA A 27 -0.88 -9.65 -8.52
C ALA A 27 -0.38 -8.27 -9.00
N ALA A 28 -0.64 -7.21 -8.23
CA ALA A 28 -0.19 -5.86 -8.57
C ALA A 28 1.32 -5.68 -8.38
N VAL A 29 1.86 -6.23 -7.30
CA VAL A 29 3.30 -6.20 -7.00
C VAL A 29 4.08 -7.03 -8.02
N GLU A 30 3.58 -8.21 -8.39
CA GLU A 30 4.18 -9.06 -9.43
C GLU A 30 4.13 -8.39 -10.82
N ALA A 31 3.05 -7.68 -11.14
CA ALA A 31 2.96 -6.92 -12.39
C ALA A 31 3.97 -5.76 -12.43
N ALA A 32 4.14 -5.05 -11.31
CA ALA A 32 5.15 -3.99 -11.18
C ALA A 32 6.58 -4.53 -11.35
N TRP A 33 6.93 -5.62 -10.66
CA TRP A 33 8.22 -6.28 -10.84
C TRP A 33 8.41 -6.86 -12.24
N GLY A 34 7.35 -7.38 -12.84
CA GLY A 34 7.38 -7.86 -14.22
C GLY A 34 7.66 -6.76 -15.23
N LYS A 35 7.21 -5.51 -14.97
CA LYS A 35 7.61 -4.33 -15.75
C LYS A 35 9.10 -4.05 -15.58
N VAL A 36 9.59 -3.97 -14.34
CA VAL A 36 11.02 -3.72 -14.05
C VAL A 36 11.92 -4.79 -14.70
N ALA A 37 11.52 -6.06 -14.65
CA ALA A 37 12.24 -7.16 -15.30
C ALA A 37 12.35 -6.95 -16.82
N LYS A 38 11.24 -6.57 -17.47
CA LYS A 38 11.23 -6.26 -18.91
C LYS A 38 12.12 -5.07 -19.25
N ASP A 39 12.10 -4.02 -18.44
CA ASP A 39 12.94 -2.83 -18.64
C ASP A 39 14.44 -3.18 -18.54
N MET A 40 14.80 -4.19 -17.75
CA MET A 40 16.17 -4.72 -17.64
C MET A 40 16.49 -5.84 -18.63
N GLY A 41 15.53 -6.29 -19.44
CA GLY A 41 15.67 -7.45 -20.32
C GLY A 41 15.86 -8.79 -19.61
N GLN A 42 15.41 -8.90 -18.35
CA GLN A 42 15.46 -10.12 -17.54
C GLN A 42 14.13 -10.88 -17.58
N ASP A 43 14.17 -12.17 -17.24
CA ASP A 43 12.96 -12.98 -17.10
C ASP A 43 12.12 -12.52 -15.89
N PRO A 44 10.86 -12.07 -16.10
CA PRO A 44 9.96 -11.68 -15.02
C PRO A 44 9.80 -12.74 -13.92
N ALA A 45 9.76 -14.03 -14.27
CA ALA A 45 9.54 -15.08 -13.29
C ALA A 45 10.69 -15.18 -12.28
N LEU A 46 11.93 -15.00 -12.74
CA LEU A 46 13.12 -15.02 -11.90
C LEU A 46 13.21 -13.78 -11.01
N VAL A 47 12.89 -12.61 -11.54
CA VAL A 47 12.90 -11.35 -10.77
C VAL A 47 11.81 -11.36 -9.70
N ILE A 48 10.59 -11.79 -10.03
CA ILE A 48 9.50 -11.90 -9.06
C ILE A 48 9.87 -12.86 -7.93
N ALA A 49 10.36 -14.05 -8.25
CA ALA A 49 10.77 -15.03 -7.23
C ALA A 49 11.87 -14.50 -6.29
N ALA A 50 12.80 -13.69 -6.82
CA ALA A 50 13.92 -13.13 -6.05
C ALA A 50 13.53 -11.95 -5.15
N THR A 51 12.39 -11.28 -5.43
CA THR A 51 11.94 -10.05 -4.77
C THR A 51 10.91 -10.28 -3.68
N HIS A 52 10.23 -11.43 -3.68
CA HIS A 52 9.23 -11.81 -2.68
C HIS A 52 9.73 -11.64 -1.24
N GLY A 53 8.93 -10.98 -0.39
CA GLY A 53 9.21 -10.77 1.04
C GLY A 53 10.36 -9.82 1.36
N LYS A 54 10.92 -9.10 0.38
CA LYS A 54 11.99 -8.11 0.59
C LYS A 54 11.49 -6.70 0.33
N ARG A 55 12.14 -5.72 0.97
CA ARG A 55 11.81 -4.29 0.75
C ARG A 55 12.12 -3.88 -0.68
N ALA A 56 11.30 -2.99 -1.24
CA ALA A 56 11.49 -2.46 -2.59
C ALA A 56 12.86 -1.82 -2.77
N ILE A 57 13.33 -1.04 -1.80
CA ILE A 57 14.66 -0.39 -1.82
C ILE A 57 15.80 -1.39 -1.92
N ASP A 58 15.75 -2.50 -1.17
CA ASP A 58 16.81 -3.51 -1.16
C ASP A 58 16.86 -4.24 -2.51
N ASN A 59 15.68 -4.55 -3.06
CA ASN A 59 15.56 -5.16 -4.38
C ASN A 59 16.02 -4.21 -5.49
N LEU A 60 15.60 -2.94 -5.48
CA LEU A 60 16.01 -1.96 -6.50
C LEU A 60 17.52 -1.74 -6.46
N ALA A 61 18.13 -1.65 -5.27
CA ALA A 61 19.58 -1.58 -5.14
C ALA A 61 20.28 -2.83 -5.71
N GLN A 62 19.70 -4.02 -5.53
CA GLN A 62 20.23 -5.27 -6.08
C GLN A 62 20.09 -5.35 -7.61
N PHE A 63 18.95 -4.99 -8.17
CA PHE A 63 18.63 -5.15 -9.59
C PHE A 63 19.10 -3.99 -10.47
N LYS A 64 19.14 -2.77 -9.92
CA LYS A 64 19.59 -1.55 -10.59
C LYS A 64 20.75 -0.90 -9.81
N PRO A 65 21.94 -1.54 -9.79
CA PRO A 65 23.09 -1.05 -9.01
C PRO A 65 23.66 0.30 -9.51
N HIS A 66 23.19 0.78 -10.66
CA HIS A 66 23.58 2.06 -11.25
C HIS A 66 22.78 3.26 -10.69
N ILE A 67 21.71 3.02 -9.93
CA ILE A 67 20.97 4.09 -9.24
C ILE A 67 21.89 4.71 -8.19
N ARG A 68 22.04 6.04 -8.24
CA ARG A 68 22.84 6.77 -7.25
C ARG A 68 22.05 6.87 -5.94
N ALA A 69 22.75 6.90 -4.80
CA ALA A 69 22.10 6.90 -3.49
C ALA A 69 21.05 8.03 -3.30
N HIS A 70 21.25 9.19 -3.92
CA HIS A 70 20.31 10.32 -3.83
C HIS A 70 19.11 10.20 -4.78
N GLU A 71 19.13 9.27 -5.73
CA GLU A 71 18.04 8.99 -6.67
C GLU A 71 17.22 7.76 -6.23
N MET A 72 17.69 7.04 -5.21
CA MET A 72 17.06 5.79 -4.76
C MET A 72 15.65 6.02 -4.24
N ASP A 73 15.44 7.09 -3.47
CA ASP A 73 14.12 7.40 -2.91
C ASP A 73 13.10 7.71 -4.02
N ASP A 74 13.52 8.45 -5.05
CA ASP A 74 12.68 8.76 -6.22
C ASP A 74 12.34 7.50 -7.03
N GLU A 75 13.29 6.59 -7.21
CA GLU A 75 13.07 5.31 -7.90
C GLU A 75 12.17 4.37 -7.10
N VAL A 76 12.31 4.33 -5.78
CA VAL A 76 11.41 3.59 -4.89
C VAL A 76 9.98 4.14 -5.01
N GLN A 77 9.83 5.47 -4.96
CA GLN A 77 8.52 6.10 -5.13
C GLN A 77 7.91 5.77 -6.50
N ALA A 78 8.69 5.89 -7.58
CA ALA A 78 8.21 5.55 -8.93
C ALA A 78 7.79 4.08 -9.05
N PHE A 79 8.49 3.18 -8.35
CA PHE A 79 8.12 1.77 -8.26
C PHE A 79 6.80 1.58 -7.48
N GLU A 80 6.64 2.20 -6.32
CA GLU A 80 5.40 2.14 -5.53
C GLU A 80 4.19 2.71 -6.28
N GLU A 81 4.36 3.82 -7.00
CA GLU A 81 3.33 4.38 -7.89
C GLU A 81 2.94 3.40 -9.00
N SER A 82 3.91 2.62 -9.51
CA SER A 82 3.61 1.59 -10.50
C SER A 82 2.79 0.43 -9.92
N ILE A 83 3.02 0.04 -8.66
CA ILE A 83 2.19 -0.94 -7.95
C ILE A 83 0.76 -0.42 -7.84
N LEU A 84 0.59 0.84 -7.44
CA LEU A 84 -0.74 1.45 -7.32
C LEU A 84 -1.47 1.47 -8.67
N PHE A 85 -0.77 1.80 -9.75
CA PHE A 85 -1.33 1.75 -11.11
C PHE A 85 -1.83 0.35 -11.49
N PHE A 86 -1.05 -0.70 -11.19
CA PHE A 86 -1.46 -2.08 -11.47
C PHE A 86 -2.60 -2.55 -10.55
N ALA A 87 -2.61 -2.13 -9.29
CA ALA A 87 -3.70 -2.42 -8.37
C ALA A 87 -5.02 -1.79 -8.85
N ASP A 88 -5.00 -0.54 -9.30
CA ASP A 88 -6.16 0.13 -9.89
C ASP A 88 -6.65 -0.56 -11.16
N ALA A 89 -5.72 -1.00 -12.02
CA ALA A 89 -6.06 -1.75 -13.22
C ALA A 89 -6.70 -3.10 -12.88
N TYR A 90 -6.19 -3.79 -11.86
CA TYR A 90 -6.75 -5.05 -11.37
C TYR A 90 -8.14 -4.86 -10.75
N ASN A 91 -8.34 -3.81 -9.95
CA ASN A 91 -9.65 -3.49 -9.38
C ASN A 91 -10.70 -3.18 -10.46
N LYS A 92 -10.29 -2.58 -11.58
CA LYS A 92 -11.18 -2.25 -12.71
C LYS A 92 -11.45 -3.46 -13.61
N HIS A 93 -10.43 -4.26 -13.91
CA HIS A 93 -10.48 -5.26 -14.99
C HIS A 93 -10.25 -6.71 -14.55
N GLY A 94 -9.97 -6.94 -13.27
CA GLY A 94 -9.67 -8.25 -12.70
C GLY A 94 -10.91 -9.14 -12.52
N PRO A 95 -10.70 -10.46 -12.35
CA PRO A 95 -11.77 -11.40 -12.03
C PRO A 95 -12.48 -10.99 -10.73
N GLY A 96 -13.80 -10.91 -10.75
CA GLY A 96 -14.57 -10.47 -9.58
C GLY A 96 -14.63 -8.95 -9.37
N SER A 97 -14.19 -8.15 -10.36
CA SER A 97 -14.39 -6.70 -10.42
C SER A 97 -15.86 -6.34 -10.13
N ARG A 98 -16.12 -6.02 -8.87
CA ARG A 98 -17.33 -5.32 -8.45
C ARG A 98 -16.91 -3.87 -8.37
N GLN A 99 -17.41 -3.06 -9.31
CA GLN A 99 -17.47 -1.62 -9.05
C GLN A 99 -18.11 -1.47 -7.69
N ASN A 100 -17.36 -1.00 -6.68
CA ASN A 100 -17.93 -0.67 -5.39
C ASN A 100 -19.07 0.30 -5.66
N SER A 101 -20.30 -0.23 -5.68
CA SER A 101 -21.50 0.55 -5.82
C SER A 101 -21.49 1.50 -4.65
N ARG A 102 -21.36 2.80 -4.94
CA ARG A 102 -21.32 3.92 -4.00
C ARG A 102 -22.13 3.61 -2.74
N ILE A 103 -21.46 3.18 -1.68
CA ILE A 103 -21.99 3.38 -0.35
C ILE A 103 -21.74 4.86 -0.12
N ALA A 104 -22.79 5.66 -0.31
CA ALA A 104 -22.78 7.07 0.05
C ALA A 104 -22.38 7.16 1.52
N THR A 105 -21.28 7.86 1.80
CA THR A 105 -20.92 8.24 3.15
C THR A 105 -21.67 9.53 3.50
N PRO A 106 -22.62 9.51 4.44
CA PRO A 106 -22.82 10.64 5.33
C PRO A 106 -22.14 10.26 6.64
N ILE A 107 -20.81 10.39 6.70
CA ILE A 107 -20.12 10.43 8.00
C ILE A 107 -19.86 11.90 8.29
N ASP A 108 -20.81 12.45 9.03
CA ASP A 108 -20.70 13.66 9.81
C ASP A 108 -19.50 13.53 10.77
N SER A 109 -18.63 14.54 10.77
CA SER A 109 -17.35 14.55 11.48
C SER A 109 -17.49 14.88 12.97
N SER A 110 -18.49 14.31 13.66
CA SER A 110 -18.84 14.69 15.05
C SER A 110 -18.65 13.59 16.10
N VAL A 111 -18.21 12.38 15.75
CA VAL A 111 -17.88 11.36 16.77
C VAL A 111 -16.48 11.61 17.32
N ALA A 112 -16.48 12.31 18.45
CA ALA A 112 -15.33 12.63 19.27
C ALA A 112 -14.48 11.41 19.64
N THR A 113 -13.17 11.53 19.45
CA THR A 113 -12.14 10.69 20.08
C THR A 113 -12.33 10.74 21.60
N PRO A 114 -12.40 9.60 22.32
CA PRO A 114 -12.38 9.62 23.78
C PRO A 114 -11.00 10.07 24.24
N ALA A 115 -10.93 11.28 24.80
CA ALA A 115 -9.71 11.89 25.30
C ALA A 115 -9.22 11.19 26.58
N LEU A 116 -7.95 10.79 26.59
CA LEU A 116 -7.22 10.46 27.81
C LEU A 116 -7.07 11.76 28.62
N SER A 117 -7.63 11.76 29.83
CA SER A 117 -7.56 12.87 30.76
C SER A 117 -6.18 12.95 31.42
N CYS A 118 -5.44 14.02 31.14
CA CYS A 118 -4.40 14.53 32.03
C CYS A 118 -4.57 16.05 32.15
N ASP A 119 -4.85 16.45 33.38
CA ASP A 119 -5.06 17.79 33.92
C ASP A 119 -3.83 18.70 33.74
N GLY A 120 -4.04 20.02 33.58
CA GLY A 120 -2.97 21.01 33.76
C GLY A 120 -2.83 22.15 32.75
N SER A 121 -3.64 23.20 32.94
CA SER A 121 -3.27 24.62 32.83
C SER A 121 -2.79 25.26 31.50
N LYS A 122 -3.73 26.05 30.94
CA LYS A 122 -3.64 27.45 30.43
C LYS A 122 -2.77 27.84 29.21
N ALA A 123 -3.50 28.45 28.25
CA ALA A 123 -3.17 29.65 27.43
C ALA A 123 -1.99 29.49 26.43
N SER A 124 -1.99 29.96 25.19
CA SER A 124 -2.70 31.07 24.53
C SER A 124 -2.37 31.02 23.02
N SER A 125 -3.35 31.42 22.19
CA SER A 125 -3.22 32.15 20.91
C SER A 125 -2.01 31.92 19.99
N ILE A 126 -2.24 31.59 18.71
CA ILE A 126 -1.94 32.48 17.56
C ILE A 126 -2.97 32.19 16.45
N MET A 127 -3.84 33.17 16.21
CA MET A 127 -4.62 33.32 14.99
C MET A 127 -3.75 34.12 14.02
N SER A 128 -3.49 33.62 12.81
CA SER A 128 -3.01 34.48 11.73
C SER A 128 -3.48 34.01 10.36
N SER A 129 -4.31 34.87 9.78
CA SER A 129 -4.96 34.81 8.48
C SER A 129 -3.97 34.82 7.32
N ARG A 130 -4.34 34.19 6.20
CA ARG A 130 -4.05 34.68 4.84
C ARG A 130 -4.89 33.91 3.81
N SER A 131 -5.98 34.53 3.38
CA SER A 131 -6.73 34.14 2.19
C SER A 131 -6.48 35.21 1.14
N SER A 132 -5.80 34.86 0.05
CA SER A 132 -5.59 35.72 -1.11
C SER A 132 -6.50 35.27 -2.24
N THR A 133 -7.47 36.12 -2.56
CA THR A 133 -8.32 36.12 -3.75
C THR A 133 -7.48 36.22 -5.03
N VAL A 134 -7.79 35.38 -6.04
CA VAL A 134 -7.53 35.68 -7.45
C VAL A 134 -8.80 35.41 -8.26
N THR A 135 -9.23 36.47 -8.93
CA THR A 135 -10.41 36.65 -9.77
C THR A 135 -10.30 35.93 -11.11
N ARG A 136 -11.43 35.49 -11.66
CA ARG A 136 -11.70 35.64 -13.10
C ARG A 136 -13.15 36.02 -13.33
#